data_AF-A0A5N3USF4-F1
#
_entry.id   AF-A0A5N3USF4-F1
#
_cell.length_a   1.000
_cell.length_b   1.000
_cell.length_c   1.000
_cell.angle_alpha   90.00
_cell.angle_beta   90.00
_cell.angle_gamma   90.00
#
_symmetry.space_group_name_H-M   'P 1'
#
loop_
_entity.id
_entity.type
_entity.pdbx_description
1 polymer ?
#
loop_
_entity_poly.entity_id
_entity_poly.type
_entity_poly.pdbx_seq_one_letter_code
_entity_poly.pdbx_strand_id
1 'polypeptide(L)'
;HTGDSGSLWREGWGYQQGRVQHARDLHRLKEPPFPEERLPSPGDRTTPGEQSLLTRLCPCVHPPGEWRGSLQTRHAQFAQLAQLNPQERLSRETALQQKQVSLEAWLQREAQTLQQYRVELAEKHQKTLQLLRKQQTIILDDELIQWKRRQQLAGNGGPPEGSLDVLQSWCEKLAEIIWQNRQQIRRAEHLCQQLPIPGPVEEMLAEVNATITDIISALVTSTFIIEKQPPQVLKTQTKFAATVRLLVGGKLNVHMNPPQVKATIISEQQAKSLLKNENTRNDYSGEILNNCCVMEYHQATGTLSAHFRNMSLKRIKRSDRRGAESVTEEKFTILFESQFSVGGNELVFQVKTLSLPVVVIVHGSQDNNATATVLWDNAFAEPGRVPFAVPDKVLWPQLCEALNMKFKAEVQSNRGLTKENLVFLAQKLFNSSSSHLEDYSGMSVSWSQFNR
;
A
#
# COMPACT_ATOMS: atom_id res chain seq x y z
N HIS A 1 -6.15 31.15 -19.14
CA HIS A 1 -7.40 30.68 -18.51
C HIS A 1 -7.59 29.21 -18.85
N THR A 2 -6.74 28.24 -18.47
CA THR A 2 -6.33 27.79 -17.12
C THR A 2 -7.52 27.62 -16.17
N GLY A 3 -7.96 26.38 -16.02
CA GLY A 3 -8.89 25.89 -15.00
C GLY A 3 -8.35 24.56 -14.46
N ASP A 4 -8.23 24.51 -13.14
CA ASP A 4 -7.48 23.58 -12.31
C ASP A 4 -7.93 22.11 -12.37
N SER A 5 -6.94 21.22 -12.34
CA SER A 5 -7.07 19.85 -11.84
C SER A 5 -5.75 19.50 -11.12
N GLY A 6 -5.60 20.05 -9.92
CA GLY A 6 -4.48 19.78 -9.03
C GLY A 6 -4.95 19.66 -7.59
N SER A 7 -4.93 18.45 -7.04
CA SER A 7 -4.81 18.14 -5.60
C SER A 7 -5.06 16.64 -5.41
N LEU A 8 -4.04 15.89 -4.94
CA LEU A 8 -4.16 14.60 -4.23
C LEU A 8 -2.79 13.99 -3.84
N TRP A 9 -1.66 14.65 -4.13
CA TRP A 9 -0.32 14.20 -3.68
C TRP A 9 0.27 14.97 -2.48
N ARG A 10 -0.53 15.80 -1.80
CA ARG A 10 -0.12 16.49 -0.56
C ARG A 10 -1.20 16.25 0.48
N GLU A 11 -0.94 15.37 1.44
CA GLU A 11 -1.45 15.48 2.83
C GLU A 11 -1.01 14.34 3.78
N GLY A 12 -0.11 13.42 3.38
CA GLY A 12 0.34 12.34 4.29
C GLY A 12 1.51 12.66 5.23
N TRP A 13 2.35 13.66 4.94
CA TRP A 13 3.73 13.67 5.49
C TRP A 13 4.13 14.95 6.24
N GLY A 14 3.17 15.78 6.64
CA GLY A 14 3.42 17.07 7.32
C GLY A 14 3.00 17.17 8.78
N TYR A 15 2.43 16.13 9.40
CA TYR A 15 1.73 16.26 10.68
C TYR A 15 2.07 15.16 11.71
N GLN A 16 3.35 14.84 11.93
CA GLN A 16 3.73 13.84 12.95
C GLN A 16 4.96 14.18 13.82
N GLN A 17 5.26 15.46 14.06
CA GLN A 17 6.32 15.83 15.03
C GLN A 17 5.89 15.81 16.52
N GLY A 18 4.67 15.39 16.88
CA GLY A 18 4.14 15.62 18.23
C GLY A 18 3.75 14.41 19.10
N ARG A 19 3.84 13.16 18.64
CA ARG A 19 3.13 12.04 19.31
C ARG A 19 3.92 10.79 19.68
N VAL A 20 5.25 10.84 19.67
CA VAL A 20 6.09 9.65 19.97
C VAL A 20 6.49 9.54 21.45
N GLN A 21 6.22 10.54 22.29
CA GLN A 21 6.74 10.53 23.67
C GLN A 21 5.85 9.86 24.73
N HIS A 22 4.63 9.41 24.42
CA HIS A 22 3.65 8.99 25.45
C HIS A 22 3.25 7.51 25.46
N ALA A 23 3.89 6.65 24.65
CA ALA A 23 3.49 5.24 24.49
C ALA A 23 4.46 4.21 25.10
N ARG A 24 5.36 4.61 26.02
CA ARG A 24 6.37 3.70 26.60
C ARG A 24 6.02 3.07 27.95
N ASP A 25 4.92 3.44 28.61
CA ASP A 25 4.70 3.08 30.02
C ASP A 25 3.50 2.18 30.35
N LEU A 26 3.10 1.25 29.47
CA LEU A 26 1.94 0.36 29.75
C LEU A 26 2.09 -1.14 29.43
N HIS A 27 3.31 -1.67 29.33
CA HIS A 27 3.54 -3.12 29.25
C HIS A 27 4.25 -3.67 30.50
N ARG A 28 3.48 -3.91 31.56
CA ARG A 28 3.81 -4.88 32.61
C ARG A 28 2.53 -5.26 33.37
N LEU A 29 2.29 -6.58 33.48
CA LEU A 29 1.36 -7.36 34.34
C LEU A 29 0.67 -8.42 33.45
N LYS A 30 1.29 -9.56 33.12
CA LYS A 30 1.28 -10.87 33.83
C LYS A 30 -0.14 -11.40 34.14
N GLU A 31 -0.63 -12.31 33.29
CA GLU A 31 -1.76 -13.22 33.56
C GLU A 31 -1.30 -14.51 34.25
N PRO A 32 -2.14 -15.15 35.11
CA PRO A 32 -2.00 -16.55 35.49
C PRO A 32 -3.11 -17.46 34.91
N PRO A 33 -2.92 -18.80 34.88
CA PRO A 33 -3.69 -19.75 34.07
C PRO A 33 -4.74 -20.54 34.87
N PHE A 34 -5.78 -21.08 34.21
CA PHE A 34 -6.70 -22.10 34.76
C PHE A 34 -7.45 -22.85 33.63
N PRO A 35 -8.07 -24.03 33.86
CA PRO A 35 -7.56 -25.33 33.38
C PRO A 35 -8.50 -26.07 32.40
N GLU A 36 -8.01 -27.20 31.87
CA GLU A 36 -8.69 -28.16 30.98
C GLU A 36 -9.93 -28.83 31.60
N GLU A 37 -11.01 -28.91 30.82
CA GLU A 37 -12.05 -29.94 30.98
C GLU A 37 -12.57 -30.44 29.62
N ARG A 38 -12.92 -31.72 29.57
CA ARG A 38 -13.07 -32.59 28.38
C ARG A 38 -14.36 -32.36 27.59
N LEU A 39 -14.24 -32.61 26.28
CA LEU A 39 -15.28 -32.68 25.25
C LEU A 39 -16.40 -33.69 25.54
N PRO A 40 -17.58 -33.45 24.96
CA PRO A 40 -18.16 -34.47 24.08
C PRO A 40 -18.65 -33.90 22.73
N SER A 41 -18.52 -34.72 21.69
CA SER A 41 -19.19 -34.59 20.37
C SER A 41 -20.17 -35.77 20.20
N PRO A 42 -21.04 -35.84 19.18
CA PRO A 42 -21.48 -34.82 18.22
C PRO A 42 -23.02 -34.70 18.16
N GLY A 43 -23.55 -33.55 17.74
CA GLY A 43 -24.98 -33.41 17.45
C GLY A 43 -25.29 -32.03 16.90
N ASP A 44 -25.78 -32.01 15.67
CA ASP A 44 -26.20 -30.84 14.89
C ASP A 44 -26.80 -29.71 15.74
N ARG A 45 -26.18 -28.53 15.66
CA ARG A 45 -26.82 -27.21 15.86
C ARG A 45 -25.85 -26.11 15.47
N THR A 46 -25.87 -25.77 14.19
CA THR A 46 -25.34 -24.50 13.69
C THR A 46 -26.20 -23.36 14.24
N THR A 47 -25.61 -22.51 15.09
CA THR A 47 -26.16 -21.20 15.46
C THR A 47 -25.87 -20.20 14.34
N PRO A 48 -26.87 -19.60 13.66
CA PRO A 48 -26.63 -18.58 12.65
C PRO A 48 -26.95 -17.20 13.23
N GLY A 49 -25.94 -16.55 13.80
CA GLY A 49 -26.03 -15.19 14.30
C GLY A 49 -24.82 -14.38 13.84
N GLU A 50 -24.69 -14.14 12.53
CA GLU A 50 -23.88 -13.05 11.93
C GLU A 50 -23.87 -13.04 10.39
N GLN A 51 -24.53 -13.99 9.71
CA GLN A 51 -24.81 -13.90 8.26
C GLN A 51 -26.15 -13.20 7.92
N SER A 52 -26.75 -12.49 8.87
CA SER A 52 -28.17 -12.07 8.78
C SER A 52 -28.42 -10.69 8.15
N LEU A 53 -27.42 -9.93 7.71
CA LEU A 53 -27.68 -8.60 7.12
C LEU A 53 -27.67 -8.58 5.59
N LEU A 54 -26.87 -9.41 4.93
CA LEU A 54 -26.90 -9.55 3.47
C LEU A 54 -28.02 -10.47 2.97
N THR A 55 -28.42 -11.46 3.77
CA THR A 55 -29.47 -12.44 3.42
C THR A 55 -30.88 -11.90 3.71
N ARG A 56 -31.02 -10.81 4.47
CA ARG A 56 -32.33 -10.15 4.71
C ARG A 56 -32.73 -9.16 3.62
N LEU A 57 -31.90 -8.96 2.59
CA LEU A 57 -32.25 -8.15 1.41
C LEU A 57 -33.07 -8.91 0.35
N CYS A 58 -33.39 -10.19 0.57
CA CYS A 58 -34.33 -10.96 -0.25
C CYS A 58 -35.17 -11.87 0.65
N PRO A 59 -36.40 -11.45 0.99
CA PRO A 59 -37.53 -12.24 0.50
C PRO A 59 -38.65 -11.30 0.06
N CYS A 60 -38.87 -11.24 -1.27
CA CYS A 60 -40.08 -10.85 -2.00
C CYS A 60 -39.68 -10.38 -3.40
N VAL A 61 -38.89 -11.18 -4.12
CA VAL A 61 -38.83 -11.06 -5.57
C VAL A 61 -39.99 -11.90 -6.11
N HIS A 62 -41.17 -11.30 -6.20
CA HIS A 62 -42.08 -11.73 -7.25
C HIS A 62 -41.36 -11.49 -8.59
N PRO A 63 -41.33 -12.46 -9.51
CA PRO A 63 -40.57 -12.34 -10.74
C PRO A 63 -41.02 -11.09 -11.52
N PRO A 64 -40.11 -10.39 -12.23
CA PRO A 64 -40.44 -9.15 -12.98
C PRO A 64 -41.54 -9.31 -14.05
N GLY A 65 -41.97 -10.54 -14.33
CA GLY A 65 -43.06 -10.86 -15.26
C GLY A 65 -44.48 -10.65 -14.70
N GLU A 66 -44.68 -10.75 -13.38
CA GLU A 66 -46.04 -10.66 -12.79
C GLU A 66 -46.59 -9.23 -12.78
N TRP A 67 -45.74 -8.22 -12.68
CA TRP A 67 -46.15 -6.81 -12.67
C TRP A 67 -46.59 -6.31 -14.03
N ARG A 68 -45.88 -6.70 -15.09
CA ARG A 68 -46.23 -6.40 -16.50
C ARG A 68 -47.54 -7.09 -16.87
N GLY A 69 -47.71 -8.33 -16.40
CA GLY A 69 -48.99 -9.05 -16.41
C GLY A 69 -50.09 -8.24 -15.73
N SER A 70 -49.92 -7.82 -14.47
CA SER A 70 -50.96 -7.09 -13.71
C SER A 70 -51.38 -5.74 -14.32
N LEU A 71 -50.47 -5.05 -15.02
CA LEU A 71 -50.73 -3.79 -15.71
C LEU A 71 -51.47 -4.02 -17.04
N GLN A 72 -51.14 -5.10 -17.77
CA GLN A 72 -51.87 -5.53 -18.97
C GLN A 72 -53.26 -6.09 -18.62
N THR A 73 -53.39 -6.85 -17.54
CA THR A 73 -54.69 -7.32 -17.02
C THR A 73 -55.55 -6.16 -16.53
N ARG A 74 -54.96 -5.10 -15.95
CA ARG A 74 -55.68 -3.87 -15.55
C ARG A 74 -56.21 -3.07 -16.75
N HIS A 75 -55.41 -2.88 -17.80
CA HIS A 75 -55.91 -2.26 -19.04
C HIS A 75 -57.06 -3.07 -19.65
N ALA A 76 -56.99 -4.39 -19.61
CA ALA A 76 -58.08 -5.27 -20.05
C ALA A 76 -59.34 -5.17 -19.15
N GLN A 77 -59.17 -5.02 -17.83
CA GLN A 77 -60.28 -4.80 -16.89
C GLN A 77 -60.94 -3.42 -17.07
N PHE A 78 -60.16 -2.38 -17.39
CA PHE A 78 -60.70 -1.06 -17.73
C PHE A 78 -61.48 -1.08 -19.07
N ALA A 79 -61.05 -1.87 -20.06
CA ALA A 79 -61.78 -2.05 -21.31
C ALA A 79 -63.13 -2.80 -21.13
N GLN A 80 -63.21 -3.70 -20.14
CA GLN A 80 -64.46 -4.42 -19.80
C GLN A 80 -65.48 -3.57 -19.01
N LEU A 81 -65.08 -2.43 -18.44
CA LEU A 81 -66.02 -1.52 -17.76
C LEU A 81 -67.06 -0.95 -18.73
N ALA A 82 -66.72 -0.79 -20.01
CA ALA A 82 -67.62 -0.22 -21.03
C ALA A 82 -68.86 -1.08 -21.35
N GLN A 83 -68.87 -2.37 -20.98
CA GLN A 83 -69.97 -3.31 -21.24
C GLN A 83 -70.90 -3.56 -20.03
N LEU A 84 -70.62 -2.96 -18.86
CA LEU A 84 -71.39 -3.19 -17.63
C LEU A 84 -72.50 -2.14 -17.42
N ASN A 85 -73.55 -2.52 -16.67
CA ASN A 85 -74.65 -1.64 -16.28
C ASN A 85 -74.11 -0.42 -15.49
N PRO A 86 -74.70 0.78 -15.63
CA PRO A 86 -74.16 2.02 -15.04
C PRO A 86 -73.91 1.93 -13.53
N GLN A 87 -74.78 1.23 -12.81
CA GLN A 87 -74.73 1.07 -11.36
C GLN A 87 -73.61 0.10 -10.91
N GLU A 88 -73.41 -1.00 -11.64
CA GLU A 88 -72.32 -1.95 -11.40
C GLU A 88 -70.97 -1.33 -11.76
N ARG A 89 -70.92 -0.54 -12.85
CA ARG A 89 -69.73 0.21 -13.28
C ARG A 89 -69.27 1.18 -12.20
N LEU A 90 -70.19 1.97 -11.64
CA LEU A 90 -69.89 2.94 -10.56
C LEU A 90 -69.33 2.25 -9.30
N SER A 91 -69.91 1.10 -8.92
CA SER A 91 -69.44 0.34 -7.74
C SER A 91 -68.04 -0.24 -7.94
N ARG A 92 -67.74 -0.70 -9.17
CA ARG A 92 -66.46 -1.33 -9.54
C ARG A 92 -65.36 -0.29 -9.71
N GLU A 93 -65.68 0.86 -10.28
CA GLU A 93 -64.79 2.04 -10.31
C GLU A 93 -64.45 2.52 -8.90
N THR A 94 -65.45 2.64 -8.01
CA THR A 94 -65.23 3.02 -6.61
C THR A 94 -64.30 2.02 -5.89
N ALA A 95 -64.52 0.71 -6.08
CA ALA A 95 -63.68 -0.33 -5.49
C ALA A 95 -62.24 -0.32 -6.05
N LEU A 96 -62.08 -0.04 -7.35
CA LEU A 96 -60.76 0.10 -7.97
C LEU A 96 -60.02 1.36 -7.49
N GLN A 97 -60.72 2.48 -7.31
CA GLN A 97 -60.16 3.70 -6.73
C GLN A 97 -59.70 3.48 -5.28
N GLN A 98 -60.50 2.80 -4.45
CA GLN A 98 -60.08 2.45 -3.09
C GLN A 98 -58.84 1.53 -3.07
N LYS A 99 -58.77 0.56 -3.99
CA LYS A 99 -57.57 -0.28 -4.17
C LYS A 99 -56.36 0.53 -4.65
N GLN A 100 -56.58 1.52 -5.51
CA GLN A 100 -55.51 2.40 -5.99
C GLN A 100 -54.95 3.25 -4.85
N VAL A 101 -55.79 3.90 -4.06
CA VAL A 101 -55.37 4.74 -2.92
C VAL A 101 -54.60 3.91 -1.88
N SER A 102 -55.08 2.70 -1.56
CA SER A 102 -54.39 1.82 -0.61
C SER A 102 -53.04 1.32 -1.15
N LEU A 103 -52.96 1.01 -2.45
CA LEU A 103 -51.71 0.61 -3.08
C LEU A 103 -50.70 1.77 -3.16
N GLU A 104 -51.14 2.99 -3.50
CA GLU A 104 -50.30 4.19 -3.53
C GLU A 104 -49.74 4.51 -2.14
N ALA A 105 -50.57 4.41 -1.09
CA ALA A 105 -50.12 4.59 0.29
C ALA A 105 -49.07 3.54 0.71
N TRP A 106 -49.26 2.28 0.29
CA TRP A 106 -48.30 1.21 0.55
C TRP A 106 -46.98 1.45 -0.22
N LEU A 107 -47.05 1.78 -1.51
CA LEU A 107 -45.88 2.07 -2.34
C LEU A 107 -45.06 3.25 -1.77
N GLN A 108 -45.72 4.31 -1.30
CA GLN A 108 -45.04 5.44 -0.69
C GLN A 108 -44.30 5.04 0.59
N ARG A 109 -44.92 4.21 1.43
CA ARG A 109 -44.31 3.71 2.68
C ARG A 109 -43.11 2.80 2.40
N GLU A 110 -43.24 1.90 1.43
CA GLU A 110 -42.14 1.01 1.03
C GLU A 110 -41.00 1.79 0.37
N ALA A 111 -41.29 2.78 -0.46
CA ALA A 111 -40.27 3.65 -1.05
C ALA A 111 -39.48 4.41 0.03
N GLN A 112 -40.16 4.93 1.05
CA GLN A 112 -39.51 5.60 2.18
C GLN A 112 -38.65 4.63 3.01
N THR A 113 -39.15 3.42 3.27
CA THR A 113 -38.42 2.37 4.02
C THR A 113 -37.18 1.92 3.25
N LEU A 114 -37.31 1.70 1.94
CA LEU A 114 -36.20 1.34 1.07
C LEU A 114 -35.15 2.46 1.03
N GLN A 115 -35.57 3.71 0.97
CA GLN A 115 -34.66 4.86 1.01
C GLN A 115 -33.90 4.94 2.34
N GLN A 116 -34.56 4.65 3.46
CA GLN A 116 -33.89 4.57 4.76
C GLN A 116 -32.82 3.46 4.76
N TYR A 117 -33.13 2.25 4.29
CA TYR A 117 -32.14 1.17 4.20
C TYR A 117 -30.96 1.50 3.28
N ARG A 118 -31.21 2.24 2.18
CA ARG A 118 -30.16 2.73 1.28
C ARG A 118 -29.19 3.67 1.99
N VAL A 119 -29.70 4.62 2.76
CA VAL A 119 -28.86 5.55 3.55
C VAL A 119 -28.10 4.81 4.65
N GLU A 120 -28.76 3.95 5.41
CA GLU A 120 -28.11 3.16 6.48
C GLU A 120 -27.00 2.25 5.93
N LEU A 121 -27.18 1.67 4.75
CA LEU A 121 -26.15 0.87 4.08
C LEU A 121 -24.95 1.74 3.68
N ALA A 122 -25.19 2.92 3.10
CA ALA A 122 -24.13 3.85 2.74
C ALA A 122 -23.33 4.32 3.97
N GLU A 123 -24.00 4.65 5.09
CA GLU A 123 -23.33 4.99 6.35
C GLU A 123 -22.49 3.83 6.91
N LYS A 124 -22.99 2.59 6.81
CA LYS A 124 -22.23 1.40 7.24
C LYS A 124 -20.98 1.21 6.38
N HIS A 125 -21.06 1.43 5.07
CA HIS A 125 -19.88 1.43 4.22
C HIS A 125 -18.90 2.53 4.61
N GLN A 126 -19.36 3.76 4.85
CA GLN A 126 -18.50 4.85 5.27
C GLN A 126 -17.72 4.52 6.57
N LYS A 127 -18.41 3.99 7.59
CA LYS A 127 -17.79 3.53 8.85
C LYS A 127 -16.77 2.41 8.62
N THR A 128 -17.12 1.44 7.77
CA THR A 128 -16.22 0.33 7.42
C THR A 128 -14.97 0.81 6.70
N LEU A 129 -15.11 1.74 5.74
CA LEU A 129 -13.98 2.33 5.02
C LEU A 129 -13.07 3.16 5.92
N GLN A 130 -13.62 3.87 6.91
CA GLN A 130 -12.81 4.58 7.92
C GLN A 130 -11.93 3.62 8.72
N LEU A 131 -12.48 2.49 9.17
CA LEU A 131 -11.73 1.46 9.88
C LEU A 131 -10.69 0.79 8.98
N LEU A 132 -11.05 0.49 7.72
CA LEU A 132 -10.13 -0.07 6.74
C LEU A 132 -8.97 0.88 6.44
N ARG A 133 -9.22 2.18 6.28
CA ARG A 133 -8.17 3.18 6.08
C ARG A 133 -7.22 3.23 7.28
N LYS A 134 -7.75 3.20 8.51
CA LYS A 134 -6.92 3.14 9.72
C LYS A 134 -6.04 1.88 9.75
N GLN A 135 -6.61 0.72 9.43
CA GLN A 135 -5.88 -0.54 9.40
C GLN A 135 -4.82 -0.57 8.28
N GLN A 136 -5.15 0.01 7.13
CA GLN A 136 -4.24 0.17 6.00
C GLN A 136 -3.04 1.04 6.38
N THR A 137 -3.25 2.17 7.06
CA THR A 137 -2.17 3.04 7.56
C THR A 137 -1.23 2.26 8.51
N ILE A 138 -1.77 1.50 9.47
CA ILE A 138 -0.92 0.70 10.37
C ILE A 138 -0.06 -0.31 9.58
N ILE A 139 -0.66 -1.02 8.61
CA ILE A 139 0.07 -2.04 7.87
C ILE A 139 1.09 -1.43 6.89
N LEU A 140 0.74 -0.35 6.18
CA LEU A 140 1.57 0.22 5.12
C LEU A 140 2.57 1.27 5.62
N ASP A 141 2.17 2.10 6.58
CA ASP A 141 2.96 3.25 7.02
C ASP A 141 3.79 2.93 8.28
N ASP A 142 3.40 1.92 9.07
CA ASP A 142 4.21 1.46 10.20
C ASP A 142 4.93 0.15 9.87
N GLU A 143 4.20 -0.96 9.71
CA GLU A 143 4.79 -2.30 9.63
C GLU A 143 5.65 -2.51 8.37
N LEU A 144 5.14 -2.10 7.21
CA LEU A 144 5.90 -2.18 5.96
C LEU A 144 7.11 -1.24 5.95
N ILE A 145 7.00 -0.04 6.54
CA ILE A 145 8.13 0.89 6.66
C ILE A 145 9.19 0.32 7.60
N GLN A 146 8.80 -0.28 8.71
CA GLN A 146 9.73 -0.97 9.62
C GLN A 146 10.44 -2.14 8.92
N TRP A 147 9.73 -2.93 8.11
CA TRP A 147 10.37 -3.97 7.30
C TRP A 147 11.37 -3.40 6.29
N LYS A 148 11.01 -2.33 5.55
CA LYS A 148 11.92 -1.65 4.63
C LYS A 148 13.15 -1.07 5.35
N ARG A 149 12.98 -0.53 6.56
CA ARG A 149 14.09 -0.05 7.39
C ARG A 149 15.01 -1.18 7.84
N ARG A 150 14.46 -2.34 8.21
CA ARG A 150 15.28 -3.53 8.50
C ARG A 150 16.07 -3.98 7.27
N GLN A 151 15.45 -4.01 6.09
CA GLN A 151 16.14 -4.32 4.83
C GLN A 151 17.29 -3.35 4.54
N GLN A 152 17.07 -2.05 4.79
CA GLN A 152 18.12 -1.03 4.64
C GLN A 152 19.30 -1.26 5.60
N LEU A 153 19.02 -1.55 6.87
CA LEU A 153 20.05 -1.84 7.86
C LEU A 153 20.76 -3.17 7.61
N ALA A 154 20.07 -4.17 7.06
CA ALA A 154 20.66 -5.43 6.60
C ALA A 154 21.72 -5.19 5.51
N GLY A 155 21.56 -4.14 4.68
CA GLY A 155 22.58 -3.69 3.72
C GLY A 155 23.91 -3.27 4.38
N ASN A 156 23.89 -2.86 5.65
CA ASN A 156 25.07 -2.59 6.46
C ASN A 156 25.52 -3.78 7.31
N GLY A 157 24.96 -4.97 7.09
CA GLY A 157 25.24 -6.15 7.90
C GLY A 157 24.44 -6.24 9.19
N GLY A 158 23.32 -5.50 9.27
CA GLY A 158 22.35 -5.63 10.35
C GLY A 158 21.62 -6.99 10.34
N PRO A 159 20.73 -7.21 11.31
CA PRO A 159 19.88 -8.39 11.31
C PRO A 159 19.09 -8.49 9.99
N PRO A 160 18.90 -9.71 9.43
CA PRO A 160 18.07 -9.90 8.25
C PRO A 160 16.66 -9.34 8.44
N GLU A 161 16.07 -8.82 7.36
CA GLU A 161 14.76 -8.20 7.34
C GLU A 161 13.59 -9.13 7.72
N GLY A 162 13.81 -10.44 7.58
CA GLY A 162 12.80 -11.48 7.80
C GLY A 162 11.86 -11.65 6.62
N SER A 163 11.01 -12.70 6.68
CA SER A 163 10.09 -13.03 5.59
C SER A 163 8.98 -11.99 5.43
N LEU A 164 8.60 -11.73 4.18
CA LEU A 164 7.44 -10.91 3.82
C LEU A 164 6.10 -11.64 3.98
N ASP A 165 6.09 -12.95 4.26
CA ASP A 165 4.85 -13.76 4.21
C ASP A 165 3.77 -13.27 5.18
N VAL A 166 4.15 -12.78 6.36
CA VAL A 166 3.20 -12.20 7.33
C VAL A 166 2.57 -10.92 6.77
N LEU A 167 3.39 -10.00 6.27
CA LEU A 167 2.93 -8.75 5.63
C LEU A 167 2.09 -9.03 4.38
N GLN A 168 2.45 -10.05 3.60
CA GLN A 168 1.68 -10.50 2.45
C GLN A 168 0.31 -10.97 2.89
N SER A 169 0.21 -11.82 3.91
CA SER A 169 -1.08 -12.30 4.43
C SER A 169 -2.00 -11.16 4.90
N TRP A 170 -1.42 -10.12 5.51
CA TRP A 170 -2.17 -8.92 5.93
C TRP A 170 -2.64 -8.10 4.73
N CYS A 171 -1.74 -7.85 3.77
CA CYS A 171 -2.08 -7.13 2.54
C CYS A 171 -3.14 -7.87 1.70
N GLU A 172 -3.06 -9.20 1.59
CA GLU A 172 -4.03 -10.04 0.89
C GLU A 172 -5.40 -9.99 1.55
N LYS A 173 -5.46 -10.11 2.89
CA LYS A 173 -6.72 -9.98 3.64
C LYS A 173 -7.33 -8.58 3.49
N LEU A 174 -6.51 -7.53 3.57
CA LEU A 174 -6.95 -6.17 3.31
C LEU A 174 -7.51 -6.02 1.90
N ALA A 175 -6.77 -6.49 0.89
CA ALA A 175 -7.19 -6.41 -0.52
C ALA A 175 -8.52 -7.14 -0.74
N GLU A 176 -8.70 -8.31 -0.14
CA GLU A 176 -9.94 -9.09 -0.21
C GLU A 176 -11.13 -8.33 0.39
N ILE A 177 -11.00 -7.79 1.62
CA ILE A 177 -12.07 -7.06 2.29
C ILE A 177 -12.40 -5.75 1.56
N ILE A 178 -11.39 -5.01 1.11
CA ILE A 178 -11.56 -3.78 0.32
C ILE A 178 -12.27 -4.10 -1.00
N TRP A 179 -11.84 -5.15 -1.71
CA TRP A 179 -12.44 -5.52 -2.99
C TRP A 179 -13.90 -5.97 -2.83
N GLN A 180 -14.22 -6.73 -1.79
CA GLN A 180 -15.60 -7.12 -1.46
C GLN A 180 -16.48 -5.90 -1.20
N ASN A 181 -16.00 -4.91 -0.43
CA ASN A 181 -16.72 -3.67 -0.21
C ASN A 181 -16.95 -2.90 -1.53
N ARG A 182 -15.97 -2.87 -2.44
CA ARG A 182 -16.13 -2.24 -3.76
C ARG A 182 -17.25 -2.87 -4.55
N GLN A 183 -17.31 -4.20 -4.59
CA GLN A 183 -18.37 -4.92 -5.29
C GLN A 183 -19.75 -4.68 -4.68
N GLN A 184 -19.84 -4.58 -3.35
CA GLN A 184 -21.09 -4.24 -2.66
C GLN A 184 -21.56 -2.82 -3.01
N ILE A 185 -20.66 -1.83 -3.00
CA ILE A 185 -20.95 -0.44 -3.38
C ILE A 185 -21.42 -0.37 -4.85
N ARG A 186 -20.70 -1.01 -5.78
CA ARG A 186 -21.09 -1.09 -7.20
C ARG A 186 -22.48 -1.72 -7.39
N ARG A 187 -22.80 -2.76 -6.62
CA ARG A 187 -24.12 -3.38 -6.64
C ARG A 187 -25.20 -2.44 -6.10
N ALA A 188 -24.90 -1.68 -5.04
CA ALA A 188 -25.81 -0.67 -4.51
C ALA A 188 -26.06 0.46 -5.52
N GLU A 189 -25.02 0.95 -6.22
CA GLU A 189 -25.14 1.92 -7.32
C GLU A 189 -26.07 1.38 -8.42
N HIS A 190 -25.87 0.14 -8.85
CA HIS A 190 -26.71 -0.49 -9.88
C HIS A 190 -28.18 -0.60 -9.45
N LEU A 191 -28.45 -0.99 -8.20
CA LEU A 191 -29.81 -1.07 -7.66
C LEU A 191 -30.47 0.32 -7.57
N CYS A 192 -29.71 1.36 -7.26
CA CYS A 192 -30.21 2.74 -7.24
C CYS A 192 -30.54 3.25 -8.65
N GLN A 193 -29.75 2.87 -9.66
CA GLN A 193 -30.03 3.20 -11.07
C GLN A 193 -31.28 2.50 -11.61
N GLN A 194 -31.55 1.25 -11.18
CA GLN A 194 -32.75 0.51 -11.60
C GLN A 194 -34.05 1.06 -11.01
N LEU A 195 -33.99 1.59 -9.78
CA LEU A 195 -35.13 2.23 -9.11
C LEU A 195 -34.67 3.56 -8.49
N PRO A 196 -34.70 4.65 -9.27
CA PRO A 196 -34.31 5.98 -8.80
C PRO A 196 -35.31 6.48 -7.76
N ILE A 197 -34.81 6.78 -6.56
CA ILE A 197 -35.59 7.41 -5.48
C ILE A 197 -34.79 8.66 -5.08
N PRO A 198 -35.36 9.87 -5.21
CA PRO A 198 -34.65 11.10 -4.84
C PRO A 198 -34.21 11.06 -3.37
N GLY A 199 -32.96 11.44 -3.11
CA GLY A 199 -32.42 11.52 -1.76
C GLY A 199 -30.89 11.58 -1.73
N PRO A 200 -30.28 11.62 -0.53
CA PRO A 200 -28.84 11.85 -0.37
C PRO A 200 -27.97 10.65 -0.77
N VAL A 201 -28.57 9.49 -1.05
CA VAL A 201 -27.84 8.23 -1.30
C VAL A 201 -26.88 8.32 -2.49
N GLU A 202 -27.22 9.07 -3.54
CA GLU A 202 -26.37 9.20 -4.73
C GLU A 202 -25.04 9.87 -4.42
N GLU A 203 -25.08 10.98 -3.66
CA GLU A 203 -23.88 11.69 -3.20
C GLU A 203 -23.05 10.83 -2.24
N MET A 204 -23.71 10.15 -1.30
CA MET A 204 -23.03 9.26 -0.34
C MET A 204 -22.33 8.08 -1.03
N LEU A 205 -22.98 7.44 -2.01
CA LEU A 205 -22.36 6.36 -2.77
C LEU A 205 -21.19 6.85 -3.60
N ALA A 206 -21.29 8.04 -4.21
CA ALA A 206 -20.18 8.65 -4.95
C ALA A 206 -18.97 8.93 -4.03
N GLU A 207 -19.18 9.48 -2.83
CA GLU A 207 -18.11 9.73 -1.85
C GLU A 207 -17.45 8.43 -1.36
N VAL A 208 -18.27 7.43 -1.04
CA VAL A 208 -17.81 6.10 -0.60
C VAL A 208 -17.04 5.39 -1.72
N ASN A 209 -17.47 5.52 -2.98
CA ASN A 209 -16.80 4.95 -4.13
C ASN A 209 -15.48 5.67 -4.48
N ALA A 210 -15.41 6.99 -4.29
CA ALA A 210 -14.16 7.74 -4.38
C ALA A 210 -13.17 7.27 -3.31
N THR A 211 -13.62 7.22 -2.06
CA THR A 211 -12.79 6.80 -0.91
C THR A 211 -12.23 5.39 -1.07
N ILE A 212 -13.05 4.43 -1.52
CA ILE A 212 -12.57 3.06 -1.72
C ILE A 212 -11.58 2.95 -2.88
N THR A 213 -11.75 3.76 -3.93
CA THR A 213 -10.82 3.81 -5.06
C THR A 213 -9.45 4.34 -4.61
N ASP A 214 -9.44 5.37 -3.76
CA ASP A 214 -8.20 5.89 -3.15
C ASP A 214 -7.51 4.84 -2.26
N ILE A 215 -8.28 4.14 -1.42
CA ILE A 215 -7.77 3.05 -0.58
C ILE A 215 -7.11 1.95 -1.43
N ILE A 216 -7.75 1.54 -2.53
CA ILE A 216 -7.19 0.56 -3.47
C ILE A 216 -5.91 1.09 -4.11
N SER A 217 -5.92 2.34 -4.58
CA SER A 217 -4.75 2.97 -5.20
C SER A 217 -3.55 3.00 -4.26
N ALA A 218 -3.75 3.43 -3.01
CA ALA A 218 -2.69 3.44 -2.00
C ALA A 218 -2.18 2.03 -1.69
N LEU A 219 -3.06 1.03 -1.62
CA LEU A 219 -2.69 -0.36 -1.35
C LEU A 219 -1.85 -0.93 -2.50
N VAL A 220 -2.31 -0.81 -3.74
CA VAL A 220 -1.65 -1.36 -4.92
C VAL A 220 -0.28 -0.72 -5.15
N THR A 221 -0.20 0.61 -5.03
CA THR A 221 1.06 1.34 -5.25
C THR A 221 2.10 1.07 -4.15
N SER A 222 1.68 1.00 -2.89
CA SER A 222 2.60 0.82 -1.75
C SER A 222 3.12 -0.60 -1.59
N THR A 223 2.35 -1.60 -2.06
CA THR A 223 2.68 -3.02 -1.94
C THR A 223 3.50 -3.58 -3.12
N PHE A 224 3.85 -2.73 -4.08
CA PHE A 224 4.85 -3.02 -5.10
C PHE A 224 6.25 -2.69 -4.55
N ILE A 225 6.94 -3.71 -4.06
CA ILE A 225 8.17 -3.54 -3.28
C ILE A 225 9.32 -4.40 -3.80
N ILE A 226 10.53 -3.99 -3.46
CA ILE A 226 11.76 -4.74 -3.78
C ILE A 226 12.02 -5.70 -2.63
N GLU A 227 11.82 -6.98 -2.88
CA GLU A 227 12.09 -8.05 -1.93
C GLU A 227 13.59 -8.29 -1.77
N LYS A 228 14.32 -8.35 -2.88
CA LYS A 228 15.78 -8.47 -2.90
C LYS A 228 16.37 -7.27 -3.60
N GLN A 229 17.04 -6.41 -2.83
CA GLN A 229 17.70 -5.22 -3.36
C GLN A 229 18.83 -5.60 -4.32
N PRO A 230 19.09 -4.77 -5.35
CA PRO A 230 20.35 -4.87 -6.09
C PRO A 230 21.52 -4.57 -5.13
N PRO A 231 22.74 -5.03 -5.45
CA PRO A 231 23.93 -4.59 -4.72
C PRO A 231 23.98 -3.05 -4.64
N GLN A 232 24.42 -2.47 -3.52
CA GLN A 232 24.46 -1.01 -3.41
C GLN A 232 25.77 -0.40 -3.94
N VAL A 233 26.79 -1.21 -4.18
CA VAL A 233 27.97 -0.85 -4.97
C VAL A 233 27.92 -1.65 -6.26
N LEU A 234 27.62 -0.98 -7.37
CA LEU A 234 27.49 -1.60 -8.69
C LEU A 234 28.74 -1.35 -9.52
N LYS A 235 29.43 -2.42 -9.92
CA LYS A 235 30.49 -2.33 -10.92
C LYS A 235 29.91 -2.46 -12.33
N THR A 236 30.27 -1.54 -13.23
CA THR A 236 29.88 -1.61 -14.64
C THR A 236 30.31 -2.95 -15.28
N GLN A 237 29.54 -3.42 -16.27
CA GLN A 237 29.78 -4.68 -16.99
C GLN A 237 29.74 -5.94 -16.11
N THR A 238 29.27 -5.82 -14.86
CA THR A 238 29.13 -6.94 -13.93
C THR A 238 27.65 -7.31 -13.83
N LYS A 239 27.37 -8.63 -13.80
CA LYS A 239 26.00 -9.12 -13.62
C LYS A 239 25.53 -8.87 -12.20
N PHE A 240 24.28 -8.44 -12.06
CA PHE A 240 23.61 -8.29 -10.77
C PHE A 240 22.15 -8.74 -10.87
N ALA A 241 21.54 -8.92 -9.70
CA ALA A 241 20.19 -9.42 -9.57
C ALA A 241 19.37 -8.56 -8.60
N ALA A 242 18.06 -8.58 -8.78
CA ALA A 242 17.08 -7.99 -7.87
C ALA A 242 15.75 -8.74 -8.00
N THR A 243 14.92 -8.69 -6.96
CA THR A 243 13.59 -9.30 -6.98
C THR A 243 12.56 -8.29 -6.52
N VAL A 244 11.50 -8.14 -7.31
CA VAL A 244 10.37 -7.27 -7.00
C VAL A 244 9.15 -8.14 -6.76
N ARG A 245 8.33 -7.79 -5.77
CA ARG A 245 7.12 -8.52 -5.40
C ARG A 245 5.93 -7.56 -5.32
N LEU A 246 4.74 -8.03 -5.73
CA LEU A 246 3.47 -7.36 -5.49
C LEU A 246 2.69 -8.14 -4.43
N LEU A 247 2.58 -7.61 -3.21
CA LEU A 247 2.00 -8.35 -2.08
C LEU A 247 0.50 -8.64 -2.24
N VAL A 248 -0.20 -7.87 -3.07
CA VAL A 248 -1.64 -8.05 -3.33
C VAL A 248 -1.96 -8.78 -4.64
N GLY A 249 -0.93 -9.22 -5.37
CA GLY A 249 -1.06 -9.76 -6.73
C GLY A 249 -1.88 -11.05 -6.82
N GLY A 250 -1.85 -11.87 -5.76
CA GLY A 250 -2.66 -13.09 -5.66
C GLY A 250 -4.15 -12.79 -5.64
N LYS A 251 -4.60 -11.93 -4.71
CA LYS A 251 -6.03 -11.67 -4.45
C LYS A 251 -6.68 -10.71 -5.43
N LEU A 252 -5.92 -9.79 -6.04
CA LEU A 252 -6.44 -8.86 -7.05
C LEU A 252 -6.45 -9.44 -8.47
N ASN A 253 -6.18 -10.75 -8.63
CA ASN A 253 -6.16 -11.45 -9.91
C ASN A 253 -5.19 -10.88 -10.96
N VAL A 254 -4.17 -10.12 -10.53
CA VAL A 254 -3.14 -9.57 -11.42
C VAL A 254 -2.34 -10.69 -12.08
N HIS A 255 -2.21 -11.83 -11.41
CA HIS A 255 -1.54 -13.02 -11.93
C HIS A 255 -2.21 -13.65 -13.17
N MET A 256 -3.47 -13.31 -13.48
CA MET A 256 -4.17 -13.82 -14.67
C MET A 256 -3.59 -13.28 -15.97
N ASN A 257 -3.01 -12.07 -15.94
CA ASN A 257 -2.25 -11.51 -17.04
C ASN A 257 -0.98 -10.86 -16.46
N PRO A 258 0.06 -11.67 -16.16
CA PRO A 258 1.20 -11.21 -15.39
C PRO A 258 1.90 -10.05 -16.12
N PRO A 259 2.04 -8.88 -15.49
CA PRO A 259 2.61 -7.73 -16.17
C PRO A 259 4.12 -7.83 -16.31
N GLN A 260 4.65 -7.09 -17.27
CA GLN A 260 6.09 -6.88 -17.38
C GLN A 260 6.54 -5.78 -16.42
N VAL A 261 7.66 -6.02 -15.75
CA VAL A 261 8.38 -5.06 -14.93
C VAL A 261 9.62 -4.61 -15.69
N LYS A 262 9.84 -3.30 -15.76
CA LYS A 262 11.02 -2.69 -16.38
C LYS A 262 11.87 -2.03 -15.30
N ALA A 263 13.16 -2.35 -15.30
CA ALA A 263 14.18 -1.77 -14.44
C ALA A 263 14.95 -0.68 -15.22
N THR A 264 15.14 0.49 -14.64
CA THR A 264 15.91 1.59 -15.24
C THR A 264 16.74 2.28 -14.16
N ILE A 265 17.94 2.77 -14.51
CA ILE A 265 18.77 3.52 -13.56
C ILE A 265 18.56 5.02 -13.75
N ILE A 266 18.30 5.72 -12.65
CA ILE A 266 18.07 7.16 -12.61
C ILE A 266 18.94 7.81 -11.53
N SER A 267 19.27 9.08 -11.72
CA SER A 267 20.06 9.85 -10.76
C SER A 267 19.22 10.34 -9.58
N GLU A 268 19.88 10.88 -8.57
CA GLU A 268 19.23 11.56 -7.45
C GLU A 268 18.27 12.67 -7.89
N GLN A 269 18.71 13.53 -8.81
CA GLN A 269 17.86 14.62 -9.31
C GLN A 269 16.62 14.10 -10.02
N GLN A 270 16.77 13.05 -10.83
CA GLN A 270 15.66 12.41 -11.55
C GLN A 270 14.68 11.72 -10.60
N ALA A 271 15.17 11.11 -9.52
CA ALA A 271 14.28 10.54 -8.50
C ALA A 271 13.50 11.63 -7.75
N LYS A 272 14.14 12.76 -7.45
CA LYS A 272 13.47 13.92 -6.83
C LYS A 272 12.39 14.52 -7.74
N SER A 273 12.63 14.64 -9.04
CA SER A 273 11.63 15.12 -10.00
C SER A 273 10.50 14.11 -10.24
N LEU A 274 10.81 12.81 -10.20
CA LEU A 274 9.80 11.74 -10.29
C LEU A 274 8.79 11.81 -9.16
N LEU A 275 9.23 12.10 -7.93
CA LEU A 275 8.31 12.31 -6.80
C LEU A 275 7.42 13.56 -6.94
N LYS A 276 7.84 14.53 -7.75
CA LYS A 276 7.05 15.75 -8.03
C LYS A 276 6.11 15.58 -9.23
N ASN A 277 6.05 14.39 -9.84
CA ASN A 277 5.31 14.12 -11.09
C ASN A 277 5.69 15.06 -12.24
N GLU A 278 6.92 15.57 -12.25
CA GLU A 278 7.44 16.28 -13.42
C GLU A 278 7.70 15.25 -14.53
N ASN A 279 7.25 15.53 -15.76
CA ASN A 279 7.34 14.62 -16.89
C ASN A 279 8.81 14.41 -17.30
N THR A 280 9.50 13.46 -16.66
CA THR A 280 10.85 13.02 -17.01
C THR A 280 10.84 11.79 -17.93
N ARG A 281 9.83 11.66 -18.79
CA ARG A 281 9.73 10.51 -19.71
C ARG A 281 10.96 10.49 -20.63
N ASN A 282 11.71 9.39 -20.52
CA ASN A 282 12.85 8.98 -21.36
C ASN A 282 14.24 9.54 -21.06
N ASP A 283 14.43 10.33 -20.00
CA ASP A 283 15.78 10.72 -19.60
C ASP A 283 16.30 9.79 -18.50
N TYR A 284 16.95 8.69 -18.91
CA TYR A 284 17.58 7.75 -17.97
C TYR A 284 19.06 8.08 -17.83
N SER A 285 19.57 7.88 -16.61
CA SER A 285 20.98 8.10 -16.32
C SER A 285 21.87 6.97 -16.84
N GLY A 286 21.35 5.82 -17.28
CA GLY A 286 22.21 4.74 -17.77
C GLY A 286 21.47 3.65 -18.53
N GLU A 287 22.26 2.74 -19.12
CA GLU A 287 21.79 1.61 -19.93
C GLU A 287 22.00 0.31 -19.15
N ILE A 288 20.90 -0.28 -18.67
CA ILE A 288 20.87 -1.63 -18.08
C ILE A 288 20.45 -2.63 -19.16
N LEU A 289 21.23 -3.69 -19.35
CA LEU A 289 20.89 -4.84 -20.17
C LEU A 289 20.05 -5.85 -19.38
N ASN A 290 19.19 -6.61 -20.07
CA ASN A 290 18.27 -7.59 -19.48
C ASN A 290 17.37 -6.98 -18.39
N ASN A 291 16.87 -5.78 -18.67
CA ASN A 291 16.19 -4.94 -17.70
C ASN A 291 14.66 -5.09 -17.71
N CYS A 292 14.11 -6.04 -18.47
CA CYS A 292 12.69 -6.36 -18.45
C CYS A 292 12.48 -7.80 -17.96
N CYS A 293 11.49 -8.01 -17.09
CA CYS A 293 11.13 -9.32 -16.56
C CYS A 293 9.62 -9.39 -16.41
N VAL A 294 9.00 -10.51 -16.81
CA VAL A 294 7.57 -10.75 -16.58
C VAL A 294 7.39 -11.28 -15.15
N MET A 295 6.35 -10.82 -14.45
CA MET A 295 6.04 -11.34 -13.13
C MET A 295 5.63 -12.82 -13.20
N GLU A 296 6.05 -13.61 -12.22
CA GLU A 296 5.74 -15.03 -12.10
C GLU A 296 4.91 -15.24 -10.83
N TYR A 297 3.84 -16.04 -10.95
CA TYR A 297 2.97 -16.38 -9.84
C TYR A 297 3.27 -17.79 -9.34
N HIS A 298 3.64 -17.91 -8.06
CA HIS A 298 3.86 -19.19 -7.41
C HIS A 298 2.60 -19.61 -6.66
N GLN A 299 1.88 -20.60 -7.18
CA GLN A 299 0.58 -21.03 -6.64
C GLN A 299 0.64 -21.55 -5.20
N ALA A 300 1.74 -22.22 -4.82
CA ALA A 300 1.89 -22.80 -3.49
C ALA A 300 2.01 -21.73 -2.37
N THR A 301 2.61 -20.59 -2.69
CA THR A 301 2.90 -19.49 -1.75
C THR A 301 2.03 -18.26 -1.98
N GLY A 302 1.27 -18.21 -3.08
CA GLY A 302 0.50 -17.03 -3.48
C GLY A 302 1.35 -15.83 -3.92
N THR A 303 2.67 -16.02 -4.11
CA THR A 303 3.60 -14.91 -4.35
C THR A 303 3.64 -14.53 -5.82
N LEU A 304 3.41 -13.25 -6.13
CA LEU A 304 3.61 -12.67 -7.47
C LEU A 304 4.88 -11.83 -7.49
N SER A 305 5.90 -12.27 -8.23
CA SER A 305 7.25 -11.69 -8.19
C SER A 305 7.95 -11.67 -9.55
N ALA A 306 8.75 -10.64 -9.82
CA ALA A 306 9.65 -10.56 -10.97
C ALA A 306 11.11 -10.79 -10.52
N HIS A 307 11.75 -11.81 -11.08
CA HIS A 307 13.11 -12.21 -10.74
C HIS A 307 14.11 -11.76 -11.80
N PHE A 308 14.79 -10.64 -11.55
CA PHE A 308 15.87 -10.17 -12.40
C PHE A 308 17.16 -10.86 -12.00
N ARG A 309 17.62 -11.84 -12.79
CA ARG A 309 18.80 -12.67 -12.43
C ARG A 309 20.12 -12.20 -13.06
N ASN A 310 20.04 -11.56 -14.22
CA ASN A 310 21.20 -11.32 -15.10
C ASN A 310 21.24 -9.88 -15.64
N MET A 311 20.80 -8.89 -14.85
CA MET A 311 20.93 -7.49 -15.24
C MET A 311 22.40 -7.10 -15.31
N SER A 312 22.76 -6.19 -16.21
CA SER A 312 24.13 -5.67 -16.31
C SER A 312 24.13 -4.21 -16.71
N LEU A 313 24.86 -3.37 -15.97
CA LEU A 313 24.97 -1.94 -16.25
C LEU A 313 26.09 -1.71 -17.28
N LYS A 314 25.71 -1.31 -18.49
CA LYS A 314 26.65 -1.12 -19.61
C LYS A 314 27.25 0.28 -19.64
N ARG A 315 26.41 1.31 -19.44
CA ARG A 315 26.81 2.73 -19.46
C ARG A 315 26.08 3.51 -18.39
N ILE A 316 26.74 4.54 -17.87
CA ILE A 316 26.21 5.49 -16.89
C ILE A 316 26.61 6.91 -17.34
N LYS A 317 25.62 7.79 -17.41
CA LYS A 317 25.75 9.24 -17.57
C LYS A 317 25.89 9.82 -16.18
N ARG A 318 26.82 10.75 -16.04
CA ARG A 318 27.08 11.49 -14.79
C ARG A 318 26.88 12.97 -15.06
N SER A 319 26.44 13.72 -14.06
CA SER A 319 26.32 15.17 -14.20
C SER A 319 27.70 15.82 -14.35
N ASP A 320 27.79 16.86 -15.18
CA ASP A 320 29.00 17.67 -15.30
C ASP A 320 29.32 18.31 -13.94
N ARG A 321 30.51 17.99 -13.42
CA ARG A 321 30.90 18.34 -12.06
C ARG A 321 31.20 19.83 -11.92
N ARG A 322 30.61 20.46 -10.92
CA ARG A 322 31.07 21.75 -10.36
C ARG A 322 31.23 21.58 -8.85
N GLY A 323 32.42 21.18 -8.37
CA GLY A 323 32.69 21.08 -6.93
C GLY A 323 33.68 19.98 -6.53
N ALA A 324 33.77 19.74 -5.21
CA ALA A 324 34.69 18.79 -4.56
C ALA A 324 34.11 17.36 -4.38
N GLU A 325 32.98 17.05 -5.01
CA GLU A 325 32.29 15.76 -4.87
C GLU A 325 33.00 14.64 -5.67
N SER A 326 33.22 13.51 -5.01
CA SER A 326 33.89 12.35 -5.61
C SER A 326 32.95 11.55 -6.51
N VAL A 327 33.51 10.81 -7.48
CA VAL A 327 32.79 9.78 -8.24
C VAL A 327 32.02 8.82 -7.33
N THR A 328 32.61 8.50 -6.18
CA THR A 328 32.11 7.50 -5.24
C THR A 328 31.07 8.05 -4.27
N GLU A 329 30.76 9.34 -4.34
CA GLU A 329 29.69 9.99 -3.59
C GLU A 329 28.41 10.14 -4.42
N GLU A 330 28.49 10.00 -5.76
CA GLU A 330 27.34 10.11 -6.66
C GLU A 330 26.41 8.90 -6.53
N LYS A 331 25.17 9.15 -6.08
CA LYS A 331 24.15 8.13 -5.85
C LYS A 331 23.16 8.05 -7.01
N PHE A 332 22.81 6.82 -7.35
CA PHE A 332 21.77 6.45 -8.31
C PHE A 332 20.74 5.56 -7.63
N THR A 333 19.62 5.31 -8.29
CA THR A 333 18.66 4.28 -7.89
C THR A 333 18.18 3.53 -9.12
N ILE A 334 17.84 2.25 -8.92
CA ILE A 334 17.13 1.46 -9.92
C ILE A 334 15.64 1.65 -9.67
N LEU A 335 14.97 2.26 -10.63
CA LEU A 335 13.52 2.38 -10.72
C LEU A 335 12.96 1.12 -11.36
N PHE A 336 12.09 0.42 -10.66
CA PHE A 336 11.26 -0.63 -11.21
C PHE A 336 9.86 -0.07 -11.47
N GLU A 337 9.37 -0.22 -12.68
CA GLU A 337 8.04 0.23 -13.08
C GLU A 337 7.25 -0.89 -13.75
N SER A 338 5.94 -0.90 -13.55
CA SER A 338 5.04 -1.85 -14.18
C SER A 338 3.65 -1.25 -14.35
N GLN A 339 2.88 -1.79 -15.28
CA GLN A 339 1.50 -1.40 -15.52
C GLN A 339 0.63 -2.63 -15.64
N PHE A 340 -0.50 -2.63 -14.92
CA PHE A 340 -1.50 -3.70 -14.97
C PHE A 340 -2.88 -3.18 -14.65
N SER A 341 -3.89 -3.98 -14.99
CA SER A 341 -5.29 -3.71 -14.67
C SER A 341 -5.82 -4.64 -13.58
N VAL A 342 -6.80 -4.16 -12.83
CA VAL A 342 -7.52 -4.89 -11.79
C VAL A 342 -9.02 -4.78 -12.04
N GLY A 343 -9.78 -5.84 -11.73
CA GLY A 343 -11.24 -5.82 -11.80
C GLY A 343 -11.82 -5.84 -13.22
N GLY A 344 -11.25 -6.64 -14.13
CA GLY A 344 -11.77 -6.75 -15.50
C GLY A 344 -11.52 -5.49 -16.34
N ASN A 345 -10.35 -4.88 -16.18
CA ASN A 345 -9.93 -3.63 -16.86
C ASN A 345 -10.62 -2.35 -16.38
N GLU A 346 -11.31 -2.38 -15.24
CA GLU A 346 -11.93 -1.19 -14.64
C GLU A 346 -10.88 -0.20 -14.11
N LEU A 347 -9.85 -0.71 -13.42
CA LEU A 347 -8.81 0.11 -12.81
C LEU A 347 -7.46 -0.24 -13.43
N VAL A 348 -6.74 0.77 -13.92
CA VAL A 348 -5.40 0.62 -14.49
C VAL A 348 -4.40 1.32 -13.58
N PHE A 349 -3.43 0.56 -13.08
CA PHE A 349 -2.39 1.05 -12.19
C PHE A 349 -1.04 1.12 -12.89
N GLN A 350 -0.33 2.22 -12.67
CA GLN A 350 1.09 2.34 -12.95
C GLN A 350 1.82 2.36 -11.62
N VAL A 351 2.54 1.28 -11.32
CA VAL A 351 3.28 1.14 -10.07
C VAL A 351 4.76 1.40 -10.32
N LYS A 352 5.40 2.06 -9.35
CA LYS A 352 6.81 2.43 -9.38
C LYS A 352 7.42 2.19 -8.01
N THR A 353 8.62 1.64 -7.97
CA THR A 353 9.36 1.45 -6.73
C THR A 353 10.85 1.71 -6.96
N LEU A 354 11.49 2.38 -6.00
CA LEU A 354 12.90 2.77 -6.07
C LEU A 354 13.73 1.82 -5.20
N SER A 355 14.87 1.36 -5.72
CA SER A 355 15.86 0.66 -4.90
C SER A 355 16.43 1.57 -3.82
N LEU A 356 17.12 0.95 -2.86
CA LEU A 356 18.04 1.72 -2.03
C LEU A 356 19.10 2.40 -2.91
N PRO A 357 19.71 3.50 -2.44
CA PRO A 357 20.76 4.17 -3.17
C PRO A 357 21.91 3.23 -3.54
N VAL A 358 22.33 3.36 -4.79
CA VAL A 358 23.42 2.61 -5.42
C VAL A 358 24.52 3.58 -5.85
N VAL A 359 25.76 3.23 -5.57
CA VAL A 359 26.95 3.91 -6.10
C VAL A 359 27.53 3.08 -7.24
N VAL A 360 27.78 3.71 -8.39
CA VAL A 360 28.30 3.03 -9.58
C VAL A 360 29.81 3.24 -9.70
N ILE A 361 30.57 2.14 -9.70
CA ILE A 361 32.02 2.13 -9.84
C ILE A 361 32.45 1.51 -11.17
N VAL A 362 33.63 1.91 -11.66
CA VAL A 362 34.26 1.32 -12.86
C VAL A 362 35.43 0.40 -12.52
N HIS A 363 36.09 0.66 -11.38
CA HIS A 363 37.26 -0.09 -10.93
C HIS A 363 37.13 -0.44 -9.44
N GLY A 364 37.67 -1.61 -9.04
CA GLY A 364 37.55 -2.11 -7.66
C GLY A 364 38.25 -1.24 -6.61
N SER A 365 39.23 -0.42 -7.02
CA SER A 365 39.88 0.54 -6.11
C SER A 365 38.92 1.61 -5.56
N GLN A 366 37.75 1.78 -6.17
CA GLN A 366 36.72 2.72 -5.74
C GLN A 366 35.75 2.12 -4.71
N ASP A 367 35.82 0.80 -4.49
CA ASP A 367 34.85 0.05 -3.70
C ASP A 367 34.77 0.55 -2.25
N ASN A 368 35.93 0.75 -1.60
CA ASN A 368 35.99 1.21 -0.21
C ASN A 368 35.25 2.55 0.00
N ASN A 369 35.52 3.53 -0.87
CA ASN A 369 34.90 4.85 -0.76
C ASN A 369 33.41 4.80 -1.12
N ALA A 370 33.02 3.97 -2.10
CA ALA A 370 31.61 3.76 -2.45
C ALA A 370 30.84 3.09 -1.31
N THR A 371 31.44 2.08 -0.67
CA THR A 371 30.89 1.38 0.49
C THR A 371 30.72 2.33 1.68
N ALA A 372 31.63 3.28 1.89
CA ALA A 372 31.48 4.31 2.92
C ALA A 372 30.25 5.21 2.66
N THR A 373 30.02 5.63 1.40
CA THR A 373 28.84 6.42 1.01
C THR A 373 27.54 5.65 1.26
N VAL A 374 27.53 4.36 0.89
CA VAL A 374 26.39 3.46 1.12
C VAL A 374 26.14 3.25 2.61
N LEU A 375 27.19 3.01 3.39
CA LEU A 375 27.11 2.82 4.84
C LEU A 375 26.42 4.01 5.50
N TRP A 376 26.86 5.22 5.16
CA TRP A 376 26.30 6.47 5.70
C TRP A 376 24.83 6.64 5.33
N ASP A 377 24.46 6.35 4.09
CA ASP A 377 23.06 6.46 3.65
C ASP A 377 22.16 5.46 4.35
N ASN A 378 22.56 4.19 4.40
CA ASN A 378 21.81 3.14 5.07
C ASN A 378 21.66 3.39 6.58
N ALA A 379 22.71 3.86 7.24
CA ALA A 379 22.71 4.09 8.68
C ALA A 379 21.83 5.28 9.06
N PHE A 380 21.91 6.39 8.32
CA PHE A 380 21.41 7.69 8.80
C PHE A 380 20.27 8.29 7.97
N ALA A 381 19.75 7.59 6.97
CA ALA A 381 18.55 8.00 6.27
C ALA A 381 17.33 8.02 7.22
N GLU A 382 16.60 9.14 7.23
CA GLU A 382 15.33 9.25 7.94
C GLU A 382 14.17 8.64 7.14
N PRO A 383 13.16 8.04 7.79
CA PRO A 383 11.93 7.62 7.13
C PRO A 383 11.22 8.81 6.47
N GLY A 384 10.71 8.63 5.25
CA GLY A 384 9.99 9.69 4.53
C GLY A 384 10.85 10.84 3.99
N ARG A 385 12.19 10.74 4.08
CA ARG A 385 13.10 11.75 3.53
C ARG A 385 12.88 12.01 2.04
N VAL A 386 13.26 13.21 1.61
CA VAL A 386 13.52 13.46 0.17
C VAL A 386 14.60 12.46 -0.30
N PRO A 387 14.46 11.85 -1.49
CA PRO A 387 15.42 10.85 -1.98
C PRO A 387 16.86 11.29 -1.79
N PHE A 388 17.67 10.37 -1.26
CA PHE A 388 19.12 10.51 -1.06
C PHE A 388 19.59 11.53 -0.01
N ALA A 389 18.66 12.26 0.64
CA ALA A 389 19.00 13.18 1.72
C ALA A 389 19.59 12.42 2.93
N VAL A 390 20.78 12.80 3.36
CA VAL A 390 21.46 12.24 4.54
C VAL A 390 21.97 13.39 5.40
N PRO A 391 22.09 13.20 6.72
CA PRO A 391 22.67 14.23 7.57
C PRO A 391 24.15 14.43 7.24
N ASP A 392 24.59 15.69 7.23
CA ASP A 392 26.01 16.05 7.07
C ASP A 392 26.84 15.64 8.29
N LYS A 393 26.20 15.64 9.47
CA LYS A 393 26.82 15.29 10.75
C LYS A 393 25.94 14.33 11.54
N VAL A 394 26.56 13.38 12.22
CA VAL A 394 25.88 12.42 13.09
C VAL A 394 26.56 12.35 14.44
N LEU A 395 25.83 11.96 15.48
CA LEU A 395 26.42 11.78 16.79
C LEU A 395 27.33 10.55 16.81
N TRP A 396 28.45 10.63 17.52
CA TRP A 396 29.42 9.54 17.63
C TRP A 396 28.80 8.20 18.06
N PRO A 397 27.88 8.13 19.05
CA PRO A 397 27.21 6.87 19.40
C PRO A 397 26.44 6.23 18.24
N GLN A 398 25.77 7.04 17.40
CA GLN A 398 25.04 6.54 16.24
C GLN A 398 26.00 5.95 15.19
N LEU A 399 27.14 6.60 14.98
CA LEU A 399 28.19 6.08 14.10
C LEU A 399 28.82 4.81 14.65
N CYS A 400 29.01 4.70 15.97
CA CYS A 400 29.50 3.48 16.61
C CYS A 400 28.60 2.28 16.33
N GLU A 401 27.28 2.45 16.40
CA GLU A 401 26.33 1.37 16.09
C GLU A 401 26.47 0.90 14.64
N ALA A 402 26.55 1.84 13.69
CA ALA A 402 26.74 1.51 12.27
C ALA A 402 28.08 0.82 12.00
N LEU A 403 29.17 1.31 12.60
CA LEU A 403 30.51 0.71 12.49
C LEU A 403 30.55 -0.69 13.09
N ASN A 404 29.98 -0.88 14.28
CA ASN A 404 29.95 -2.18 14.95
C ASN A 404 29.12 -3.20 14.16
N MET A 405 27.99 -2.76 13.61
CA MET A 405 27.14 -3.59 12.75
C MET A 405 27.91 -4.05 11.51
N LYS A 406 28.52 -3.10 10.79
CA LYS A 406 29.32 -3.41 9.60
C LYS A 406 30.52 -4.29 9.93
N PHE A 407 31.22 -4.00 11.01
CA PHE A 407 32.39 -4.76 11.45
C PHE A 407 32.05 -6.24 11.65
N LYS A 408 31.01 -6.54 12.45
CA LYS A 408 30.57 -7.92 12.72
C LYS A 408 30.26 -8.70 11.44
N ALA A 409 29.59 -8.04 10.49
CA ALA A 409 29.23 -8.65 9.21
C ALA A 409 30.46 -8.91 8.33
N GLU A 410 31.37 -7.95 8.21
CA GLU A 410 32.58 -8.09 7.41
C GLU A 410 33.54 -9.16 7.96
N VAL A 411 33.71 -9.22 9.28
CA VAL A 411 34.56 -10.25 9.92
C VAL A 411 33.85 -11.58 10.12
N GLN A 412 32.58 -11.69 9.74
CA GLN A 412 31.72 -12.87 9.91
C GLN A 412 31.75 -13.43 11.34
N SER A 413 31.68 -12.54 12.33
CA SER A 413 31.77 -12.89 13.74
C SER A 413 30.72 -12.16 14.57
N ASN A 414 30.17 -12.85 15.57
CA ASN A 414 29.28 -12.24 16.55
C ASN A 414 30.04 -11.31 17.53
N ARG A 415 31.37 -11.41 17.57
CA ARG A 415 32.22 -10.51 18.36
C ARG A 415 32.28 -9.15 17.68
N GLY A 416 31.65 -8.16 18.31
CA GLY A 416 31.70 -6.77 17.88
C GLY A 416 32.86 -5.98 18.47
N LEU A 417 32.85 -4.69 18.17
CA LEU A 417 33.70 -3.69 18.78
C LEU A 417 33.36 -3.57 20.28
N THR A 418 34.36 -3.76 21.15
CA THR A 418 34.20 -3.52 22.60
C THR A 418 34.18 -2.04 22.90
N LYS A 419 33.85 -1.67 24.14
CA LYS A 419 33.92 -0.28 24.60
C LYS A 419 35.34 0.29 24.43
N GLU A 420 36.40 -0.48 24.70
CA GLU A 420 37.77 0.00 24.50
C GLU A 420 38.09 0.22 23.02
N ASN A 421 37.58 -0.65 22.12
CA ASN A 421 37.76 -0.45 20.68
C ASN A 421 37.08 0.84 20.20
N LEU A 422 35.87 1.14 20.69
CA LEU A 422 35.16 2.36 20.35
C LEU A 422 35.88 3.60 20.89
N VAL A 423 36.41 3.57 22.11
CA VAL A 423 37.24 4.68 22.65
C VAL A 423 38.47 4.90 21.78
N PHE A 424 39.19 3.84 21.40
CA PHE A 424 40.35 3.95 20.51
C PHE A 424 40.00 4.61 19.16
N LEU A 425 38.88 4.21 18.55
CA LEU A 425 38.41 4.82 17.30
C LEU A 425 38.05 6.30 17.49
N ALA A 426 37.42 6.65 18.62
CA ALA A 426 37.08 8.03 18.95
C ALA A 426 38.33 8.90 19.12
N GLN A 427 39.32 8.40 19.88
CA GLN A 427 40.61 9.07 20.06
C GLN A 427 41.29 9.35 18.72
N LYS A 428 41.30 8.36 17.82
CA LYS A 428 41.89 8.48 16.48
C LYS A 428 41.13 9.49 15.61
N LEU A 429 39.81 9.48 15.64
CA LEU A 429 38.98 10.34 14.79
C LEU A 429 39.02 11.80 15.24
N PHE A 430 38.94 12.03 16.55
CA PHE A 430 38.86 13.37 17.14
C PHE A 430 40.22 13.94 17.56
N ASN A 431 41.31 13.17 17.45
CA ASN A 431 42.62 13.51 17.97
C ASN A 431 42.56 13.94 19.46
N SER A 432 41.76 13.22 20.25
CA SER A 432 41.52 13.49 21.67
C SER A 432 42.21 12.45 22.56
N SER A 433 42.65 12.85 23.75
CA SER A 433 43.28 11.99 24.76
C SER A 433 42.31 11.44 25.81
N SER A 434 41.00 11.73 25.71
CA SER A 434 40.02 11.16 26.65
C SER A 434 39.98 9.63 26.57
N SER A 435 39.85 8.99 27.73
CA SER A 435 39.77 7.53 27.86
C SER A 435 38.35 7.02 28.18
N HIS A 436 37.38 7.93 28.36
CA HIS A 436 36.01 7.58 28.73
C HIS A 436 35.07 7.74 27.53
N LEU A 437 34.28 6.70 27.24
CA LEU A 437 33.34 6.71 26.11
C LEU A 437 32.26 7.80 26.23
N GLU A 438 31.88 8.14 27.46
CA GLU A 438 30.83 9.12 27.76
C GLU A 438 31.20 10.54 27.32
N ASP A 439 32.48 10.87 27.33
CA ASP A 439 33.01 12.17 26.90
C ASP A 439 32.77 12.42 25.41
N TYR A 440 32.60 11.36 24.63
CA TYR A 440 32.34 11.42 23.19
C TYR A 440 30.84 11.41 22.86
N SER A 441 29.95 11.27 23.84
CA SER A 441 28.51 11.05 23.60
C SER A 441 27.82 12.23 22.91
N GLY A 442 28.26 13.46 23.20
CA GLY A 442 27.78 14.69 22.54
C GLY A 442 28.59 15.11 21.31
N MET A 443 29.64 14.37 20.92
CA MET A 443 30.48 14.74 19.78
C MET A 443 29.81 14.34 18.47
N SER A 444 29.89 15.23 17.47
CA SER A 444 29.38 14.99 16.12
C SER A 444 30.51 14.73 15.14
N VAL A 445 30.31 13.77 14.23
CA VAL A 445 31.21 13.45 13.12
C VAL A 445 30.58 13.91 11.82
N SER A 446 31.28 14.73 11.04
CA SER A 446 30.84 15.08 9.68
C SER A 446 31.20 14.00 8.67
N TRP A 447 30.48 13.95 7.54
CA TRP A 447 30.84 13.12 6.39
C TRP A 447 32.30 13.35 5.95
N SER A 448 32.75 14.61 5.95
CA SER A 448 34.13 14.94 5.59
C SER A 448 35.16 14.37 6.56
N GLN A 449 34.89 14.37 7.88
CA GLN A 449 35.78 13.73 8.85
C GLN A 449 35.80 12.21 8.73
N PHE A 450 34.68 11.63 8.28
CA PHE A 450 34.54 10.18 8.14
C PHE A 450 35.25 9.62 6.91
N ASN A 451 35.18 10.30 5.76
CA ASN A 451 35.60 9.71 4.48
C ASN A 451 36.15 10.73 3.45
N ARG A 452 36.67 11.89 3.87
CA ARG A 452 37.38 12.84 2.99
C ARG A 452 38.78 13.17 3.45
#